data_AF-A0A5Q2TGW0-F1
#
_entry.id   AF-A0A5Q2TGW0-F1
#
_cell.length_a   1.000
_cell.length_b   1.000
_cell.length_c   1.000
_cell.angle_alpha   90.00
_cell.angle_beta   90.00
_cell.angle_gamma   90.00
#
_symmetry.space_group_name_H-M   'P 1'
#
loop_
_entity.id
_entity.type
_entity.pdbx_description
1 polymer ?
#
loop_
_entity_poly.entity_id
_entity_poly.type
_entity_poly.pdbx_seq_one_letter_code
_entity_poly.pdbx_strand_id
1 'polypeptide(L)'
;MIKPKIFFSATLLFFLLFVPILQATSNNNIIDLNGTFSENGNLFDLENLKPGDWAEREITVSNQTDNEITYDINVRYIDGSEMFYNQLSLEITQGDEVLFHDKLSNFSLINDLPLLANSVDKIDLFLLFPPESGNEYQGLTTNAEIIITAYDDTKTETSTFPISTDSQSTDGSPLPSTATVMFNILLIGGALLLAGSLILLYLKRNKFAEE
;
A
#
# COMPACT_ATOMS: atom_id res chain seq x y z
N MET A 1 -52.79 -46.73 -32.87
CA MET A 1 -51.83 -45.88 -33.62
C MET A 1 -51.68 -44.56 -32.89
N ILE A 2 -50.61 -44.39 -32.12
CA ILE A 2 -50.28 -43.10 -31.48
C ILE A 2 -49.75 -42.17 -32.58
N LYS A 3 -50.34 -40.98 -32.72
CA LYS A 3 -49.94 -40.03 -33.76
C LYS A 3 -48.49 -39.57 -33.47
N PRO A 4 -47.60 -39.55 -34.48
CA PRO A 4 -46.16 -39.28 -34.28
C PRO A 4 -45.88 -37.91 -33.65
N LYS A 5 -46.79 -36.94 -33.82
CA LYS A 5 -46.70 -35.60 -33.20
C LYS A 5 -46.88 -35.61 -31.68
N ILE A 6 -47.67 -36.55 -31.14
CA ILE A 6 -47.90 -36.67 -29.69
C ILE A 6 -46.69 -37.34 -29.02
N PHE A 7 -46.08 -38.30 -29.72
CA PHE A 7 -44.86 -38.96 -29.24
C PHE A 7 -43.69 -37.96 -29.16
N PHE A 8 -43.51 -37.13 -30.20
CA PHE A 8 -42.46 -36.12 -30.22
C PHE A 8 -42.63 -35.05 -29.12
N SER A 9 -43.88 -34.63 -28.86
CA SER A 9 -44.19 -33.69 -27.78
C SER A 9 -43.92 -34.27 -26.39
N ALA A 10 -44.17 -35.56 -26.18
CA ALA A 10 -43.92 -36.22 -24.90
C ALA A 10 -42.42 -36.40 -24.64
N THR A 11 -41.64 -36.73 -25.67
CA THR A 11 -40.17 -36.86 -25.54
C THR A 11 -39.50 -35.51 -25.25
N LEU A 12 -39.99 -34.42 -25.85
CA LEU A 12 -39.49 -33.07 -25.58
C LEU A 12 -39.80 -32.63 -24.14
N LEU A 13 -41.00 -32.94 -23.63
CA LEU A 13 -41.38 -32.64 -22.25
C LEU A 13 -40.57 -33.46 -21.24
N PHE A 14 -40.25 -34.71 -21.57
CA PHE A 14 -39.40 -35.55 -20.72
C PHE A 14 -37.97 -35.02 -20.64
N PHE A 15 -37.43 -34.47 -21.73
CA PHE A 15 -36.10 -33.87 -21.75
C PHE A 15 -36.01 -32.57 -20.93
N LEU A 16 -37.10 -31.80 -20.85
CA LEU A 16 -37.20 -30.60 -20.01
C LEU A 16 -37.16 -30.90 -18.50
N LEU A 17 -37.48 -32.12 -18.08
CA LEU A 17 -37.41 -32.53 -16.66
C LEU A 17 -36.00 -32.94 -16.21
N PHE A 18 -35.07 -33.12 -17.15
CA PHE A 18 -33.67 -33.46 -16.86
C PHE A 18 -32.73 -32.25 -16.93
N VAL A 19 -33.25 -31.03 -17.05
CA VAL A 19 -32.42 -29.83 -16.93
C VAL A 19 -31.94 -29.76 -15.48
N PRO A 20 -30.63 -29.87 -15.19
CA PRO A 20 -30.15 -29.72 -13.84
C PRO A 20 -30.50 -28.31 -13.35
N ILE A 21 -31.20 -28.23 -12.22
CA ILE A 21 -31.46 -26.97 -11.55
C ILE A 21 -30.09 -26.48 -11.05
N LEU A 22 -29.58 -25.41 -11.65
CA LEU A 22 -28.46 -24.64 -11.11
C LEU A 22 -28.94 -24.08 -9.76
N GLN A 23 -28.52 -24.72 -8.68
CA GLN A 23 -28.70 -24.15 -7.35
C GLN A 23 -27.67 -23.02 -7.21
N ALA A 24 -28.15 -21.79 -7.09
CA ALA A 24 -27.32 -20.67 -6.71
C ALA A 24 -26.81 -20.93 -5.28
N THR A 25 -25.49 -20.97 -5.10
CA THR A 25 -24.88 -20.88 -3.77
C THR A 25 -25.31 -19.53 -3.18
N SER A 26 -26.01 -19.57 -2.05
CA SER A 26 -26.21 -18.39 -1.20
C SER A 26 -24.84 -18.06 -0.61
N ASN A 27 -24.17 -17.06 -1.17
CA ASN A 27 -22.96 -16.53 -0.59
C ASN A 27 -23.40 -15.65 0.57
N ASN A 28 -23.21 -16.11 1.81
CA ASN A 28 -23.71 -15.42 3.00
C ASN A 28 -22.80 -14.24 3.40
N ASN A 29 -21.91 -13.78 2.53
CA ASN A 29 -21.00 -12.67 2.78
C ASN A 29 -21.75 -11.34 2.61
N ILE A 30 -21.49 -10.36 3.48
CA ILE A 30 -22.13 -9.03 3.37
C ILE A 30 -21.39 -8.14 2.37
N ILE A 31 -20.10 -8.43 2.16
CA ILE A 31 -19.27 -7.77 1.17
C ILE A 31 -18.58 -8.79 0.27
N ASP A 32 -18.30 -8.37 -0.96
CA ASP A 32 -17.37 -9.03 -1.86
C ASP A 32 -16.18 -8.09 -2.09
N LEU A 33 -14.97 -8.63 -2.03
CA LEU A 33 -13.73 -7.88 -2.14
C LEU A 33 -12.95 -8.36 -3.34
N ASN A 34 -12.75 -7.46 -4.29
CA ASN A 34 -11.94 -7.69 -5.48
C ASN A 34 -10.81 -6.67 -5.53
N GLY A 35 -9.76 -6.92 -6.29
CA GLY A 35 -8.65 -5.97 -6.35
C GLY A 35 -7.47 -6.46 -7.17
N THR A 36 -6.44 -5.63 -7.23
CA THR A 36 -5.18 -5.95 -7.89
C THR A 36 -4.28 -6.74 -6.95
N PHE A 37 -4.46 -8.06 -6.89
CA PHE A 37 -3.65 -8.96 -6.07
C PHE A 37 -2.45 -9.52 -6.85
N SER A 38 -1.35 -9.78 -6.15
CA SER A 38 -0.21 -10.52 -6.71
C SER A 38 -0.58 -12.00 -6.99
N GLU A 39 0.28 -12.73 -7.68
CA GLU A 39 0.09 -14.17 -7.93
C GLU A 39 -0.08 -14.99 -6.63
N ASN A 40 0.46 -14.48 -5.52
CA ASN A 40 0.38 -15.08 -4.19
C ASN A 40 -0.88 -14.63 -3.41
N GLY A 41 -1.73 -13.79 -4.00
CA GLY A 41 -2.93 -13.23 -3.35
C GLY A 41 -2.65 -12.05 -2.42
N ASN A 42 -1.42 -11.52 -2.40
CA ASN A 42 -1.06 -10.37 -1.57
C ASN A 42 -1.49 -9.07 -2.25
N LEU A 43 -1.94 -8.10 -1.46
CA LEU A 43 -2.25 -6.77 -1.99
C LEU A 43 -0.95 -6.04 -2.34
N PHE A 44 0.02 -6.02 -1.42
CA PHE A 44 1.35 -5.51 -1.66
C PHE A 44 2.39 -6.60 -1.49
N ASP A 45 3.13 -6.85 -2.57
CA ASP A 45 4.29 -7.76 -2.62
C ASP A 45 5.42 -6.95 -3.26
N LEU A 46 6.24 -6.32 -2.41
CA LEU A 46 7.18 -5.28 -2.82
C LEU A 46 8.61 -5.77 -2.63
N GLU A 47 9.25 -6.11 -3.74
CA GLU A 47 10.64 -6.60 -3.75
C GLU A 47 11.63 -5.44 -3.98
N ASN A 48 12.74 -5.43 -3.23
CA ASN A 48 13.90 -4.55 -3.47
C ASN A 48 13.55 -3.05 -3.51
N LEU A 49 12.65 -2.63 -2.61
CA LEU A 49 12.17 -1.26 -2.50
C LEU A 49 13.33 -0.30 -2.14
N LYS A 50 13.47 0.79 -2.88
CA LYS A 50 14.47 1.85 -2.66
C LYS A 50 13.80 3.19 -2.37
N PRO A 51 14.49 4.13 -1.70
CA PRO A 51 13.97 5.48 -1.53
C PRO A 51 13.55 6.09 -2.87
N GLY A 52 12.29 6.52 -2.97
CA GLY A 52 11.65 7.04 -4.17
C GLY A 52 10.76 6.03 -4.92
N ASP A 53 10.83 4.73 -4.60
CA ASP A 53 9.95 3.73 -5.17
C ASP A 53 8.54 3.83 -4.56
N TRP A 54 7.54 3.45 -5.36
CA TRP A 54 6.14 3.48 -4.99
C TRP A 54 5.39 2.28 -5.58
N ALA A 55 4.23 1.98 -5.01
CA ALA A 55 3.31 0.98 -5.52
C ALA A 55 1.86 1.43 -5.32
N GLU A 56 1.04 1.18 -6.33
CA GLU A 56 -0.38 1.51 -6.32
C GLU A 56 -1.21 0.24 -6.45
N ARG A 57 -2.29 0.14 -5.69
CA ARG A 57 -3.23 -0.99 -5.67
C ARG A 57 -4.66 -0.49 -5.58
N GLU A 58 -5.57 -1.16 -6.28
CA GLU A 58 -7.01 -0.89 -6.18
C GLU A 58 -7.68 -2.05 -5.44
N ILE A 59 -8.53 -1.72 -4.46
CA ILE A 59 -9.51 -2.63 -3.86
C ILE A 59 -10.91 -2.14 -4.21
N THR A 60 -11.76 -3.06 -4.63
CA THR A 60 -13.18 -2.86 -4.85
C THR A 60 -13.95 -3.52 -3.71
N VAL A 61 -14.74 -2.72 -2.96
CA VAL A 61 -15.63 -3.19 -1.90
C VAL A 61 -17.07 -3.17 -2.41
N SER A 62 -17.69 -4.34 -2.50
CA SER A 62 -19.03 -4.48 -3.09
C SER A 62 -20.03 -4.99 -2.06
N ASN A 63 -21.07 -4.20 -1.76
CA ASN A 63 -22.12 -4.59 -0.83
C ASN A 63 -23.03 -5.63 -1.50
N GLN A 64 -23.09 -6.84 -0.92
CA GLN A 64 -23.91 -7.95 -1.43
C GLN A 64 -25.31 -8.01 -0.81
N THR A 65 -25.66 -7.02 0.01
CA THR A 65 -26.92 -6.97 0.74
C THR A 65 -27.89 -5.97 0.11
N ASP A 66 -29.18 -6.15 0.43
CA ASP A 66 -30.26 -5.26 0.02
C ASP A 66 -30.43 -4.02 0.92
N ASN A 67 -29.55 -3.85 1.92
CA ASN A 67 -29.55 -2.72 2.83
C ASN A 67 -28.21 -1.97 2.77
N GLU A 68 -28.20 -0.73 3.24
CA GLU A 68 -26.95 0.01 3.46
C GLU A 68 -26.17 -0.66 4.59
N ILE A 69 -24.85 -0.79 4.39
CA ILE A 69 -23.92 -1.28 5.39
C ILE A 69 -22.83 -0.23 5.62
N THR A 70 -22.01 -0.49 6.62
CA THR A 70 -20.89 0.35 6.97
C THR A 70 -19.61 -0.47 6.96
N TYR A 71 -18.47 0.14 6.65
CA TYR A 71 -17.19 -0.51 6.79
C TYR A 71 -16.11 0.42 7.33
N ASP A 72 -15.13 -0.19 8.00
CA ASP A 72 -13.95 0.48 8.53
C ASP A 72 -12.69 -0.02 7.82
N ILE A 73 -11.69 0.84 7.71
CA ILE A 73 -10.35 0.50 7.21
C ILE A 73 -9.34 0.72 8.34
N ASN A 74 -8.56 -0.31 8.62
CA ASN A 74 -7.46 -0.28 9.57
C ASN A 74 -6.15 -0.74 8.95
N VAL A 75 -5.02 -0.31 9.51
CA VAL A 75 -3.69 -0.81 9.17
C VAL A 75 -3.00 -1.25 10.46
N ARG A 76 -2.41 -2.45 10.43
CA ARG A 76 -1.75 -3.05 11.58
C ARG A 76 -0.36 -3.53 11.22
N TYR A 77 0.65 -3.05 11.95
CA TYR A 77 1.99 -3.62 11.93
C TYR A 77 1.99 -5.05 12.48
N ILE A 78 2.70 -5.97 11.81
CA ILE A 78 2.80 -7.38 12.21
C ILE A 78 4.20 -7.69 12.71
N ASP A 79 5.22 -7.57 11.86
CA ASP A 79 6.62 -7.83 12.20
C ASP A 79 7.61 -7.15 11.24
N GLY A 80 8.91 -7.41 11.45
CA GLY A 80 10.00 -6.83 10.67
C GLY A 80 10.61 -5.58 11.33
N SER A 81 10.97 -4.60 10.51
CA SER A 81 11.60 -3.37 10.95
C SER A 81 10.56 -2.30 11.21
N GLU A 82 10.28 -2.04 12.49
CA GLU A 82 9.45 -0.89 12.91
C GLU A 82 10.00 0.44 12.36
N MET A 83 11.33 0.57 12.30
CA MET A 83 11.97 1.75 11.72
C MET A 83 11.56 1.97 10.26
N PHE A 84 11.46 0.88 9.48
CA PHE A 84 11.04 0.95 8.09
C PHE A 84 9.52 1.17 7.96
N TYR A 85 8.72 0.46 8.76
CA TYR A 85 7.26 0.70 8.86
C TYR A 85 6.94 2.17 9.13
N ASN A 86 7.64 2.80 10.08
CA ASN A 86 7.46 4.21 10.45
C ASN A 86 7.91 5.21 9.36
N GLN A 87 8.60 4.73 8.32
CA GLN A 87 9.11 5.56 7.24
C GLN A 87 8.25 5.46 5.97
N LEU A 88 7.57 4.35 5.75
CA LEU A 88 6.66 4.19 4.61
C LEU A 88 5.43 5.09 4.76
N SER A 89 5.04 5.73 3.66
CA SER A 89 3.84 6.56 3.57
C SER A 89 2.75 5.80 2.84
N LEU A 90 1.51 5.95 3.30
CA LEU A 90 0.32 5.42 2.65
C LEU A 90 -0.65 6.55 2.37
N GLU A 91 -1.18 6.55 1.16
CA GLU A 91 -2.31 7.37 0.76
C GLU A 91 -3.47 6.43 0.37
N ILE A 92 -4.66 6.73 0.88
CA ILE A 92 -5.90 6.00 0.58
C ILE A 92 -6.90 7.01 0.02
N THR A 93 -7.39 6.75 -1.18
CA THR A 93 -8.36 7.60 -1.87
C THR A 93 -9.60 6.82 -2.30
N GLN A 94 -10.73 7.51 -2.35
CA GLN A 94 -11.99 7.01 -2.90
C GLN A 94 -12.50 8.02 -3.93
N GLY A 95 -12.24 7.75 -5.21
CA GLY A 95 -12.47 8.75 -6.26
C GLY A 95 -11.60 9.98 -6.07
N ASP A 96 -12.20 11.16 -5.90
CA ASP A 96 -11.48 12.42 -5.67
C ASP A 96 -11.24 12.72 -4.17
N GLU A 97 -11.76 11.89 -3.26
CA GLU A 97 -11.64 12.09 -1.82
C GLU A 97 -10.41 11.37 -1.26
N VAL A 98 -9.58 12.09 -0.50
CA VAL A 98 -8.43 11.53 0.23
C VAL A 98 -8.91 11.13 1.62
N LEU A 99 -9.02 9.83 1.88
CA LEU A 99 -9.43 9.29 3.17
C LEU A 99 -8.26 9.28 4.17
N PHE A 100 -7.03 9.09 3.68
CA PHE A 100 -5.81 9.11 4.49
C PHE A 100 -4.60 9.49 3.65
N HIS A 101 -3.66 10.26 4.22
CA HIS A 101 -2.36 10.56 3.62
C HIS A 101 -1.37 10.88 4.75
N ASP A 102 -0.59 9.89 5.18
CA ASP A 102 0.53 10.07 6.11
C ASP A 102 1.38 8.77 6.16
N LYS A 103 2.38 8.74 7.05
CA LYS A 103 3.14 7.54 7.42
C LYS A 103 2.23 6.43 7.92
N LEU A 104 2.56 5.17 7.61
CA LEU A 104 1.85 4.00 8.12
C LEU A 104 1.76 3.98 9.65
N SER A 105 2.80 4.46 10.34
CA SER A 105 2.82 4.58 11.80
C SER A 105 1.84 5.58 12.38
N ASN A 106 1.40 6.54 11.56
CA ASN A 106 0.42 7.54 11.94
C ASN A 106 -1.00 7.11 11.56
N PHE A 107 -1.16 5.94 10.94
CA PHE A 107 -2.46 5.45 10.53
C PHE A 107 -3.39 5.32 11.73
N SER A 108 -4.56 5.94 11.62
CA SER A 108 -5.67 5.80 12.54
C SER A 108 -6.83 5.16 11.81
N LEU A 109 -7.61 4.32 12.51
CA LEU A 109 -8.83 3.71 12.00
C LEU A 109 -9.69 4.73 11.25
N ILE A 110 -10.00 4.44 9.99
CA ILE A 110 -11.01 5.15 9.21
C ILE A 110 -12.31 4.41 9.46
N ASN A 111 -13.24 5.05 10.15
CA ASN A 111 -14.47 4.42 10.60
C ASN A 111 -15.70 4.95 9.86
N ASP A 112 -16.76 4.16 9.93
CA ASP A 112 -18.10 4.55 9.56
C ASP A 112 -18.26 4.95 8.07
N LEU A 113 -17.51 4.32 7.14
CA LEU A 113 -17.67 4.56 5.70
C LEU A 113 -18.99 3.94 5.21
N PRO A 114 -19.93 4.73 4.68
CA PRO A 114 -21.22 4.22 4.23
C PRO A 114 -21.10 3.53 2.87
N LEU A 115 -21.74 2.37 2.72
CA LEU A 115 -21.81 1.64 1.46
C LEU A 115 -23.26 1.25 1.15
N LEU A 116 -23.84 1.92 0.16
CA LEU A 116 -25.24 1.72 -0.24
C LEU A 116 -25.52 0.27 -0.67
N ALA A 117 -26.78 -0.15 -0.53
CA ALA A 117 -27.24 -1.48 -0.96
C ALA A 117 -26.85 -1.75 -2.42
N ASN A 118 -26.30 -2.94 -2.69
CA ASN A 118 -25.87 -3.38 -4.02
C ASN A 118 -24.92 -2.39 -4.75
N SER A 119 -24.20 -1.56 -3.99
CA SER A 119 -23.25 -0.58 -4.53
C SER A 119 -21.80 -1.03 -4.35
N VAL A 120 -20.90 -0.30 -5.02
CA VAL A 120 -19.49 -0.63 -5.13
C VAL A 120 -18.65 0.60 -4.87
N ASP A 121 -17.74 0.49 -3.92
CA ASP A 121 -16.69 1.46 -3.65
C ASP A 121 -15.37 1.00 -4.25
N LYS A 122 -14.63 1.95 -4.82
CA LYS A 122 -13.27 1.77 -5.33
C LYS A 122 -12.33 2.54 -4.43
N ILE A 123 -11.39 1.82 -3.83
CA ILE A 123 -10.40 2.33 -2.89
C ILE A 123 -9.04 2.16 -3.55
N ASP A 124 -8.39 3.28 -3.83
CA ASP A 124 -7.04 3.32 -4.37
C ASP A 124 -6.05 3.51 -3.22
N LEU A 125 -5.03 2.67 -3.18
CA LEU A 125 -4.00 2.65 -2.16
C LEU A 125 -2.65 2.91 -2.80
N PHE A 126 -1.99 3.97 -2.37
CA PHE A 126 -0.67 4.36 -2.86
C PHE A 126 0.35 4.28 -1.71
N LEU A 127 1.26 3.32 -1.81
CA LEU A 127 2.36 3.15 -0.86
C LEU A 127 3.64 3.77 -1.44
N LEU A 128 4.29 4.64 -0.68
CA LEU A 128 5.50 5.34 -1.08
C LEU A 128 6.63 5.09 -0.08
N PHE A 129 7.82 4.79 -0.60
CA PHE A 129 9.07 4.90 0.13
C PHE A 129 9.65 6.30 -0.09
N PRO A 130 9.62 7.21 0.89
CA PRO A 130 9.97 8.61 0.64
C PRO A 130 11.43 8.77 0.14
N PRO A 131 11.68 9.61 -0.89
CA PRO A 131 13.00 9.76 -1.50
C PRO A 131 14.04 10.41 -0.56
N GLU A 132 13.60 11.12 0.48
CA GLU A 132 14.46 11.68 1.52
C GLU A 132 15.00 10.63 2.51
N SER A 133 14.53 9.39 2.41
CA SER A 133 14.97 8.30 3.28
C SER A 133 16.43 7.93 2.99
N GLY A 134 17.25 7.84 4.03
CA GLY A 134 18.67 7.54 3.89
C GLY A 134 18.97 6.06 3.62
N ASN A 135 20.27 5.75 3.49
CA ASN A 135 20.73 4.39 3.19
C ASN A 135 20.54 3.41 4.36
N GLU A 136 20.25 3.92 5.56
CA GLU A 136 19.94 3.15 6.76
C GLU A 136 18.68 2.28 6.63
N TYR A 137 17.82 2.60 5.66
CA TYR A 137 16.60 1.84 5.36
C TYR A 137 16.80 0.78 4.26
N GLN A 138 17.95 0.77 3.57
CA GLN A 138 18.21 -0.20 2.49
C GLN A 138 18.34 -1.62 3.04
N GLY A 139 17.60 -2.57 2.45
CA GLY A 139 17.60 -3.98 2.86
C GLY A 139 16.76 -4.27 4.11
N LEU A 140 16.07 -3.27 4.66
CA LEU A 140 15.09 -3.51 5.72
C LEU A 140 13.79 -4.04 5.12
N THR A 141 13.13 -4.92 5.87
CA THR A 141 11.81 -5.45 5.53
C THR A 141 10.83 -5.15 6.65
N THR A 142 9.56 -5.01 6.31
CA THR A 142 8.46 -4.88 7.25
C THR A 142 7.24 -5.62 6.70
N ASN A 143 6.44 -6.18 7.60
CA ASN A 143 5.13 -6.72 7.28
C ASN A 143 4.06 -5.97 8.06
N ALA A 144 2.99 -5.62 7.35
CA ALA A 144 1.80 -5.00 7.89
C ALA A 144 0.56 -5.62 7.23
N GLU A 145 -0.61 -5.28 7.73
CA GLU A 145 -1.89 -5.77 7.19
C GLU A 145 -2.88 -4.63 7.09
N ILE A 146 -3.57 -4.55 5.96
CA ILE A 146 -4.75 -3.71 5.79
C ILE A 146 -5.97 -4.55 6.13
N ILE A 147 -6.82 -4.05 7.00
CA ILE A 147 -7.98 -4.75 7.53
C ILE A 147 -9.21 -3.96 7.13
N ILE A 148 -10.13 -4.61 6.41
CA ILE A 148 -11.45 -4.06 6.07
C ILE A 148 -12.48 -4.81 6.89
N THR A 149 -13.22 -4.09 7.73
CA THR A 149 -14.28 -4.66 8.56
C THR A 149 -15.61 -4.05 8.15
N ALA A 150 -16.45 -4.83 7.47
CA ALA A 150 -17.81 -4.43 7.15
C ALA A 150 -18.78 -4.95 8.21
N TYR A 151 -19.84 -4.19 8.48
CA TYR A 151 -20.87 -4.57 9.43
C TYR A 151 -22.22 -3.91 9.14
N ASP A 152 -23.26 -4.59 9.61
CA ASP A 152 -24.61 -4.09 9.77
C ASP A 152 -25.13 -4.49 11.17
N ASP A 153 -26.41 -4.22 11.45
CA ASP A 153 -27.05 -4.55 12.73
C ASP A 153 -27.05 -6.07 13.07
N THR A 154 -26.78 -6.93 12.08
CA THR A 154 -26.96 -8.38 12.15
C THR A 154 -25.67 -9.17 11.96
N LYS A 155 -24.69 -8.62 11.26
CA LYS A 155 -23.49 -9.33 10.82
C LYS A 155 -22.29 -8.39 10.76
N THR A 156 -21.12 -8.95 11.08
CA THR A 156 -19.81 -8.32 10.90
C THR A 156 -18.93 -9.29 10.12
N GLU A 157 -18.18 -8.76 9.17
CA GLU A 157 -17.26 -9.50 8.32
C GLU A 157 -15.93 -8.75 8.26
N THR A 158 -14.82 -9.47 8.39
CA THR A 158 -13.48 -8.86 8.40
C THR A 158 -12.60 -9.58 7.42
N SER A 159 -11.95 -8.80 6.56
CA SER A 159 -10.98 -9.27 5.58
C SER A 159 -9.65 -8.60 5.81
N THR A 160 -8.57 -9.34 5.61
CA THR A 160 -7.21 -8.89 5.89
C THR A 160 -6.33 -9.10 4.68
N PHE A 161 -5.58 -8.07 4.32
CA PHE A 161 -4.71 -8.03 3.17
C PHE A 161 -3.28 -7.75 3.62
N PRO A 162 -2.34 -8.68 3.39
CA PRO A 162 -0.96 -8.47 3.80
C PRO A 162 -0.27 -7.43 2.93
N ILE A 163 0.57 -6.63 3.59
CA ILE A 163 1.63 -5.81 3.02
C ILE A 163 2.94 -6.49 3.40
N SER A 164 3.63 -7.03 2.40
CA SER A 164 4.96 -7.61 2.60
C SER A 164 5.97 -6.88 1.74
N THR A 165 7.01 -6.36 2.38
CA THR A 165 8.20 -5.87 1.67
C THR A 165 9.27 -6.95 1.78
N ASP A 166 9.68 -7.53 0.66
CA ASP A 166 10.79 -8.47 0.66
C ASP A 166 12.11 -7.75 0.33
N SER A 167 13.12 -8.09 1.10
CA SER A 167 14.50 -7.79 0.80
C SER A 167 15.02 -9.02 0.09
N GLN A 168 14.91 -9.04 -1.24
CA GLN A 168 15.79 -9.92 -1.99
C GLN A 168 17.21 -9.55 -1.57
N SER A 169 17.95 -10.51 -1.00
CA SER A 169 19.32 -10.35 -0.50
C SER A 169 20.23 -9.91 -1.63
N THR A 170 20.19 -8.65 -2.00
CA THR A 170 21.17 -8.05 -2.88
C THR A 170 22.43 -7.97 -2.04
N ASP A 171 23.37 -8.84 -2.36
CA ASP A 171 24.81 -8.80 -2.01
C ASP A 171 25.48 -7.53 -2.59
N GLY A 172 24.73 -6.43 -2.63
CA GLY A 172 25.10 -5.12 -3.13
C GLY A 172 25.50 -4.28 -1.93
N SER A 173 26.77 -3.91 -1.88
CA SER A 173 27.29 -2.97 -0.90
C SER A 173 26.37 -1.74 -0.82
N PRO A 174 25.99 -1.27 0.39
CA PRO A 174 25.13 -0.11 0.54
C PRO A 174 25.68 1.05 -0.28
N LEU A 175 24.78 1.78 -0.96
CA LEU A 175 25.21 2.87 -1.84
C LEU A 175 26.09 3.84 -1.04
N PRO A 176 27.23 4.31 -1.61
CA PRO A 176 28.11 5.21 -0.89
C PRO A 176 27.35 6.50 -0.53
N SER A 177 27.40 6.89 0.75
CA SER A 177 26.80 8.15 1.23
C SER A 177 27.64 9.34 0.72
N THR A 178 27.27 9.88 -0.44
CA THR A 178 28.04 10.94 -1.12
C THR A 178 27.80 12.34 -0.54
N ALA A 179 26.63 12.59 0.04
CA ALA A 179 26.26 13.90 0.59
C ALA A 179 27.13 14.28 1.81
N THR A 180 27.28 13.38 2.77
CA THR A 180 28.07 13.62 3.99
C THR A 180 29.55 13.85 3.68
N VAL A 181 30.11 13.09 2.73
CA VAL A 181 31.51 13.21 2.32
C VAL A 181 31.77 14.56 1.65
N MET A 182 30.88 15.00 0.74
CA MET A 182 31.03 16.29 0.05
C MET A 182 30.93 17.48 1.02
N PHE A 183 30.02 17.42 2.00
CA PHE A 183 29.87 18.48 3.00
C PHE A 183 31.09 18.59 3.93
N ASN A 184 31.66 17.45 4.34
CA ASN A 184 32.88 17.43 5.16
C ASN A 184 34.08 18.02 4.40
N ILE A 185 34.24 17.68 3.12
CA ILE A 185 35.29 18.25 2.27
C ILE A 185 35.10 19.77 2.11
N LEU A 186 33.86 20.22 1.89
CA LEU A 186 33.55 21.65 1.79
C LEU A 186 33.84 22.39 3.09
N LEU A 187 33.50 21.80 4.24
CA LEU A 187 33.75 22.38 5.56
C LEU A 187 35.25 22.50 5.84
N ILE A 188 36.03 21.46 5.54
CA ILE A 188 37.50 21.48 5.67
C ILE A 188 38.10 22.54 4.73
N GLY A 189 37.65 22.59 3.48
CA GLY A 189 38.09 23.59 2.50
C GLY A 189 37.78 25.02 2.95
N GLY A 190 36.57 25.25 3.46
CA GLY A 190 36.16 26.54 4.03
C GLY A 190 37.02 26.96 5.23
N ALA A 191 37.29 26.02 6.15
CA ALA A 191 38.16 26.27 7.30
C ALA A 191 39.60 26.62 6.89
N LEU A 192 40.16 25.92 5.88
CA LEU A 192 41.49 26.21 5.34
C LEU A 192 41.56 27.57 4.66
N LEU A 193 40.55 27.96 3.88
CA LEU A 193 40.49 29.29 3.24
C LEU A 193 40.37 30.41 4.27
N LEU A 194 39.58 30.24 5.32
CA LEU A 194 39.47 31.20 6.42
C LEU A 194 40.79 31.33 7.17
N ALA A 195 41.41 30.21 7.54
CA ALA A 195 42.72 30.21 8.21
C ALA A 195 43.80 30.88 7.35
N GLY A 196 43.87 30.54 6.06
CA GLY A 196 44.80 31.16 5.11
C GLY A 196 44.58 32.67 4.96
N SER A 197 43.33 33.10 4.87
CA SER A 197 42.97 34.52 4.80
C SER A 197 43.38 35.29 6.07
N LEU A 198 43.13 34.71 7.25
CA LEU A 198 43.56 35.29 8.53
C LEU A 198 45.08 35.41 8.64
N ILE A 199 45.83 34.39 8.22
CA ILE A 199 47.30 34.41 8.19
C ILE A 199 47.80 35.50 7.24
N LEU A 200 47.24 35.61 6.03
CA LEU A 200 47.61 36.65 5.07
C LEU A 200 47.34 38.06 5.61
N LEU A 201 46.21 38.27 6.27
CA LEU A 201 45.89 39.55 6.90
C LEU A 201 46.85 39.88 8.04
N TYR A 202 47.23 38.89 8.87
CA TYR A 202 48.20 39.07 9.95
C TYR A 202 49.59 39.43 9.41
N LEU A 203 50.07 38.72 8.40
CA LEU A 203 51.36 39.00 7.75
C LEU A 203 51.38 40.37 7.07
N LYS A 204 50.28 40.75 6.39
CA LYS A 204 50.14 42.07 5.80
C LYS A 204 50.17 43.16 6.88
N ARG A 205 49.46 42.98 7.99
CA ARG A 205 49.42 43.95 9.09
C ARG A 205 50.81 44.21 9.70
N ASN A 206 51.59 43.16 9.92
CA ASN A 206 52.92 43.31 10.51
C ASN A 206 53.91 43.99 9.54
N LYS A 207 53.77 43.76 8.23
CA LYS A 207 54.62 44.40 7.21
C LYS A 207 54.37 45.92 7.10
N PHE A 208 53.16 46.39 7.34
CA PHE A 208 52.83 47.83 7.38
C PHE A 208 53.21 48.52 8.70
N ALA A 209 53.56 47.76 9.74
CA ALA A 209 54.00 48.32 11.03
C ALA A 209 55.53 48.55 11.09
N GLU A 210 56.26 48.07 10.09
CA GLU A 210 57.73 48.21 9.98
C GLU A 210 58.18 49.26 8.93
N GLU A 211 57.24 49.93 8.25
CA GLU A 211 57.47 51.16 7.45
C GLU A 211 57.07 52.40 8.26
#